data_AF-A0A8S2ZN38-F1
#
_entry.id   AF-A0A8S2ZN38-F1
#
_cell.length_a   1.000
_cell.length_b   1.000
_cell.length_c   1.000
_cell.angle_alpha   90.00
_cell.angle_beta   90.00
_cell.angle_gamma   90.00
#
_symmetry.space_group_name_H-M   'P 1'
#
loop_
_entity.id
_entity.type
_entity.pdbx_description
1 polymer ?
#
loop_
_entity_poly.entity_id
_entity_poly.type
_entity_poly.pdbx_seq_one_letter_code
_entity_poly.pdbx_strand_id
1 'polypeptide(L)'
;TLKGDEFYKFIQSVVGEPLHDILKIQLIDSTQSFLDTKDIFEICKYDSPDLFEIKTKSCFKINGEYVVKVGIKNSLTYLTALLKKNQEELINNNNNSHRQISYELLNKNPLLRSLINWYEENENTNLNNNSDSKQSFLSSFIDNITNNLSRSKRNYQYNESVKRFALLLYILGGKL
;
A
#
# COMPACT_ATOMS: atom_id res chain seq x y z
N THR A 1 -11.59 -1.58 0.61
CA THR A 1 -11.30 -0.30 1.30
C THR A 1 -12.61 0.26 1.82
N LEU A 2 -12.64 0.79 3.05
CA LEU A 2 -13.87 1.28 3.69
C LEU A 2 -14.40 2.55 3.00
N LYS A 3 -15.73 2.67 2.88
CA LYS A 3 -16.42 3.81 2.26
C LYS A 3 -17.76 4.10 2.95
N GLY A 4 -18.22 5.35 2.87
CA GLY A 4 -19.52 5.80 3.35
C GLY A 4 -19.73 5.53 4.84
N ASP A 5 -20.90 5.01 5.18
CA ASP A 5 -21.28 4.75 6.58
C ASP A 5 -20.37 3.74 7.28
N GLU A 6 -19.82 2.77 6.55
CA GLU A 6 -18.87 1.81 7.11
C GLU A 6 -17.57 2.49 7.54
N PHE A 7 -17.13 3.47 6.74
CA PHE A 7 -15.97 4.29 7.09
C PHE A 7 -16.24 5.10 8.36
N TYR A 8 -17.37 5.81 8.44
CA TYR A 8 -17.69 6.60 9.63
C TYR A 8 -17.85 5.77 10.90
N LYS A 9 -18.51 4.61 10.82
CA LYS A 9 -18.61 3.67 11.95
C LYS A 9 -17.26 3.18 12.43
N PHE A 10 -16.37 2.87 11.48
CA PHE A 10 -15.00 2.47 11.79
C PHE A 10 -14.19 3.59 12.45
N ILE A 11 -14.27 4.82 11.93
CA ILE A 11 -13.61 5.98 12.55
C ILE A 11 -14.12 6.16 13.98
N GLN A 12 -15.44 6.17 14.18
CA GLN A 12 -16.02 6.39 15.49
C GLN A 12 -15.59 5.34 16.51
N SER A 13 -15.44 4.07 16.11
CA SER A 13 -15.02 3.00 17.02
C SER A 13 -13.54 3.05 17.38
N VAL A 14 -12.68 3.55 16.48
CA VAL A 14 -11.22 3.56 16.68
C VAL A 14 -10.73 4.84 17.37
N VAL A 15 -11.23 6.00 16.95
CA VAL A 15 -10.70 7.32 17.38
C VAL A 15 -11.71 8.18 18.13
N GLY A 16 -12.96 7.73 18.21
CA GLY A 16 -14.04 8.42 18.92
C GLY A 16 -14.75 9.51 18.10
N GLU A 17 -15.76 10.10 18.74
CA GLU A 17 -16.68 11.09 18.16
C GLU A 17 -16.00 12.37 17.64
N PRO A 18 -15.02 12.99 18.33
CA PRO A 18 -14.48 14.29 17.89
C PRO A 18 -13.83 14.25 16.50
N LEU A 19 -13.06 13.19 16.21
CA LEU A 19 -12.42 13.04 14.90
C LEU A 19 -13.42 12.58 13.83
N HIS A 20 -14.41 11.77 14.20
CA HIS A 20 -15.53 11.42 13.33
C HIS A 20 -16.26 12.67 12.83
N ASP A 21 -16.62 13.60 13.72
CA ASP A 21 -17.39 14.79 13.35
C ASP A 21 -16.59 15.71 12.42
N ILE A 22 -15.28 15.87 12.68
CA ILE A 22 -14.36 16.63 11.84
C ILE A 22 -14.29 16.05 10.41
N LEU A 23 -14.24 14.73 10.27
CA LEU A 23 -14.19 14.08 8.96
C LEU A 23 -15.53 14.17 8.23
N LYS A 24 -16.63 14.02 8.96
CA LYS A 24 -17.98 14.07 8.40
C LYS A 24 -18.33 15.44 7.83
N ILE A 25 -17.99 16.52 8.53
CA ILE A 25 -18.26 17.89 8.04
C ILE A 25 -17.41 18.25 6.81
N GLN A 26 -16.24 17.63 6.66
CA GLN A 26 -15.38 17.78 5.48
C GLN A 26 -15.77 16.85 4.32
N LEU A 27 -16.82 16.05 4.48
CA LEU A 27 -17.24 15.02 3.51
C LEU A 27 -16.13 14.02 3.18
N ILE A 28 -15.23 13.77 4.14
CA ILE A 28 -14.21 12.73 4.03
C ILE A 28 -14.89 11.42 4.41
N ASP A 29 -15.31 10.66 3.41
CA ASP A 29 -16.17 9.48 3.54
C ASP A 29 -15.49 8.15 3.17
N SER A 30 -14.18 8.16 2.90
CA SER A 30 -13.46 6.96 2.49
C SER A 30 -12.03 6.96 3.00
N THR A 31 -11.45 5.76 3.10
CA THR A 31 -10.02 5.61 3.42
C THR A 31 -9.14 6.37 2.43
N GLN A 32 -9.52 6.41 1.15
CA GLN A 32 -8.71 7.07 0.12
C GLN A 32 -8.77 8.59 0.27
N SER A 33 -9.97 9.17 0.36
CA SER A 33 -10.12 10.62 0.57
C SER A 33 -9.46 11.09 1.86
N PHE A 34 -9.52 10.28 2.91
CA PHE A 34 -8.82 10.54 4.17
C PHE A 34 -7.29 10.61 3.99
N LEU A 35 -6.69 9.63 3.31
CA LEU A 35 -5.23 9.57 3.12
C LEU A 35 -4.71 10.63 2.13
N ASP A 36 -5.55 11.08 1.20
CA ASP A 36 -5.21 12.13 0.24
C ASP A 36 -5.35 13.55 0.82
N THR A 37 -6.04 13.69 1.96
CA THR A 37 -6.24 14.99 2.61
C THR A 37 -4.96 15.43 3.33
N LYS A 38 -4.46 16.64 2.99
CA LYS A 38 -3.20 17.17 3.53
C LYS A 38 -3.29 17.62 4.99
N ASP A 39 -4.33 18.39 5.33
CA ASP A 39 -4.53 18.91 6.69
C ASP A 39 -6.02 18.85 7.08
N ILE A 40 -6.38 17.80 7.81
CA ILE A 40 -7.75 17.56 8.30
C ILE A 40 -8.19 18.61 9.33
N PHE A 41 -7.25 19.30 9.98
CA PHE A 41 -7.56 20.28 11.01
C PHE A 41 -7.59 21.72 10.49
N GLU A 42 -7.34 21.92 9.19
CA GLU A 42 -7.41 23.24 8.57
C GLU A 42 -8.80 23.88 8.78
N ILE A 43 -9.85 23.05 8.78
CA ILE A 43 -11.22 23.50 9.00
C ILE A 43 -11.40 24.23 10.34
N CYS A 44 -10.59 23.92 11.36
CA CYS A 44 -10.67 24.57 12.67
C CYS A 44 -10.26 26.06 12.65
N LYS A 45 -9.62 26.54 11.58
CA LYS A 45 -9.21 27.94 11.41
C LYS A 45 -10.35 28.84 10.91
N TYR A 46 -11.37 28.30 10.25
CA TYR A 46 -12.47 29.09 9.67
C TYR A 46 -13.49 29.48 10.71
N ASP A 47 -13.92 30.75 10.73
CA ASP A 47 -14.99 31.19 11.60
C ASP A 47 -16.35 30.86 10.98
N SER A 48 -17.00 29.81 11.49
CA SER A 48 -18.32 29.38 11.04
C SER A 48 -19.13 28.87 12.24
N PRO A 49 -20.42 29.22 12.35
CA PRO A 49 -21.32 28.68 13.37
C PRO A 49 -21.38 27.16 13.36
N ASP A 50 -21.36 26.55 12.18
CA ASP A 50 -21.45 25.09 12.00
C ASP A 50 -20.24 24.35 12.57
N LEU A 51 -19.11 25.05 12.75
CA LEU A 51 -17.89 24.50 13.31
C LEU A 51 -17.77 24.72 14.82
N PHE A 52 -18.67 25.49 15.42
CA PHE A 52 -18.56 25.88 16.82
C PHE A 52 -18.56 24.66 17.75
N GLU A 53 -19.50 23.74 17.57
CA GLU A 53 -19.61 22.52 18.39
C GLU A 53 -18.38 21.61 18.21
N ILE A 54 -17.92 21.44 16.97
CA ILE A 54 -16.75 20.60 16.68
C ILE A 54 -15.50 21.21 17.32
N LYS A 55 -15.34 22.54 17.26
CA LYS A 55 -14.21 23.25 17.86
C LYS A 55 -14.23 23.19 19.38
N THR A 56 -15.39 23.28 20.04
CA THR A 56 -15.46 23.16 21.50
C THR A 56 -15.10 21.76 21.98
N LYS A 57 -15.53 20.72 21.26
CA LYS A 57 -15.11 19.33 21.53
C LYS A 57 -13.62 19.11 21.25
N SER A 58 -13.09 19.71 20.18
CA SER A 58 -11.79 19.29 19.60
C SER A 58 -10.61 20.22 19.84
N CYS A 59 -10.84 21.46 20.24
CA CYS A 59 -9.81 22.49 20.38
C CYS A 59 -9.80 23.12 21.78
N PHE A 60 -8.69 23.75 22.11
CA PHE A 60 -8.59 24.79 23.13
C PHE A 60 -8.69 26.16 22.46
N LYS A 61 -9.35 27.12 23.10
CA LYS A 61 -9.33 28.51 22.66
C LYS A 61 -8.27 29.27 23.46
N ILE A 62 -7.22 29.72 22.80
CA ILE A 62 -6.10 30.45 23.42
C ILE A 62 -5.94 31.76 22.67
N ASN A 63 -6.06 32.89 23.37
CA ASN A 63 -5.90 34.24 22.80
C ASN A 63 -6.76 34.50 21.54
N GLY A 64 -7.95 33.91 21.47
CA GLY A 64 -8.86 34.04 20.32
C GLY A 64 -8.63 33.01 19.21
N GLU A 65 -7.52 32.27 19.23
CA GLU A 65 -7.23 31.21 18.26
C GLU A 65 -7.64 29.83 18.77
N TYR A 66 -8.04 28.95 17.85
CA TYR A 66 -8.37 27.56 18.15
C TYR A 66 -7.15 26.65 17.92
N VAL A 67 -6.72 25.97 18.99
CA VAL A 67 -5.61 25.02 18.98
C VAL A 67 -6.15 23.61 19.20
N VAL A 68 -5.99 22.73 18.21
CA VAL A 68 -6.46 21.34 18.32
C VAL A 68 -5.79 20.60 19.49
N LYS A 69 -6.59 19.91 20.29
CA LYS A 69 -6.14 19.10 21.44
C LYS A 69 -5.13 18.04 20.99
N VAL A 70 -4.03 17.89 21.74
CA VAL A 70 -2.95 16.95 21.40
C VAL A 70 -3.46 15.51 21.28
N GLY A 71 -4.38 15.10 22.14
CA GLY A 71 -4.98 13.76 22.06
C GLY A 71 -5.64 13.46 20.71
N ILE A 72 -6.30 14.46 20.11
CA ILE A 72 -6.98 14.31 18.81
C ILE A 72 -5.96 14.24 17.68
N LYS A 73 -4.88 15.03 17.75
CA LYS A 73 -3.76 14.92 16.80
C LYS A 73 -3.14 13.54 16.85
N ASN A 74 -2.94 12.98 18.05
CA ASN A 74 -2.39 11.64 18.22
C ASN A 74 -3.34 10.57 17.66
N SER A 75 -4.65 10.70 17.89
CA SER A 75 -5.65 9.82 17.29
C SER A 75 -5.60 9.85 15.76
N LEU A 76 -5.44 11.02 15.15
CA LEU A 76 -5.29 11.14 13.70
C LEU A 76 -4.02 10.44 13.20
N THR A 77 -2.89 10.68 13.87
CA THR A 77 -1.61 10.04 13.51
C THR A 77 -1.70 8.52 13.59
N TYR A 78 -2.29 8.00 14.67
CA TYR A 78 -2.52 6.57 14.86
C TYR A 78 -3.40 5.98 13.75
N LEU A 79 -4.55 6.61 13.48
CA LEU A 79 -5.47 6.17 12.44
C LEU A 79 -4.80 6.17 11.05
N THR A 80 -4.02 7.21 10.75
CA THR A 80 -3.27 7.31 9.49
C THR A 80 -2.28 6.16 9.35
N ALA A 81 -1.52 5.85 10.40
CA ALA A 81 -0.58 4.74 10.39
C ALA A 81 -1.30 3.40 10.20
N LEU A 82 -2.41 3.19 10.88
CA LEU A 82 -3.22 1.97 10.79
C LEU A 82 -3.77 1.76 9.38
N LEU A 83 -4.36 2.80 8.78
CA LEU A 83 -4.92 2.72 7.43
C LEU A 83 -3.85 2.52 6.35
N LYS A 84 -2.68 3.16 6.49
CA LYS A 84 -1.53 2.93 5.60
C LYS A 84 -1.01 1.51 5.68
N LYS A 85 -0.82 0.99 6.90
CA LYS A 85 -0.39 -0.39 7.12
C LYS A 85 -1.35 -1.38 6.45
N ASN A 86 -2.66 -1.18 6.61
CA ASN A 86 -3.66 -2.04 5.97
C ASN A 86 -3.61 -1.93 4.43
N GLN A 87 -3.34 -0.75 3.86
CA GLN A 87 -3.14 -0.62 2.41
C GLN A 87 -1.88 -1.36 1.95
N GLU A 88 -0.78 -1.23 2.68
CA GLU A 88 0.48 -1.95 2.38
C GLU A 88 0.29 -3.47 2.46
N GLU A 89 -0.42 -3.96 3.48
CA GLU A 89 -0.77 -5.39 3.61
C GLU A 89 -1.67 -5.86 2.46
N LEU A 90 -2.65 -5.05 2.03
CA LEU A 90 -3.47 -5.37 0.86
C LEU A 90 -2.66 -5.35 -0.45
N ILE A 91 -1.70 -4.45 -0.60
CA ILE A 91 -0.80 -4.41 -1.75
C ILE A 91 0.13 -5.63 -1.74
N ASN A 92 0.68 -5.99 -0.59
CA ASN A 92 1.55 -7.17 -0.43
C ASN A 92 0.78 -8.48 -0.63
N ASN A 93 -0.46 -8.57 -0.15
CA ASN A 93 -1.34 -9.71 -0.41
C ASN A 93 -1.82 -9.77 -1.85
N ASN A 94 -2.03 -8.63 -2.51
CA ASN A 94 -2.30 -8.59 -3.96
C ASN A 94 -1.07 -8.92 -4.81
N ASN A 95 0.14 -8.62 -4.34
CA ASN A 95 1.36 -9.13 -4.97
C ASN A 95 1.43 -10.67 -4.91
N ASN A 96 0.81 -11.29 -3.91
CA ASN A 96 0.62 -12.74 -3.85
C ASN A 96 -0.58 -13.24 -4.68
N SER A 97 -1.57 -12.40 -5.00
CA SER A 97 -2.78 -12.79 -5.76
C SER A 97 -2.74 -12.45 -7.26
N HIS A 98 -1.78 -11.64 -7.73
CA HIS A 98 -1.54 -11.37 -9.16
C HIS A 98 -0.46 -12.29 -9.77
N ARG A 99 -0.67 -13.60 -9.66
CA ARG A 99 0.00 -14.62 -10.50
C ARG A 99 -0.90 -15.14 -11.63
N GLN A 100 -1.81 -14.34 -12.18
CA GLN A 100 -2.37 -14.66 -13.50
C GLN A 100 -1.41 -14.19 -14.59
N ILE A 101 -0.28 -14.90 -14.71
CA ILE A 101 0.48 -14.87 -15.96
C ILE A 101 -0.50 -15.34 -17.05
N SER A 102 -0.70 -14.54 -18.10
CA SER A 102 -1.59 -14.93 -19.19
C SER A 102 -1.18 -16.30 -19.73
N TYR A 103 -2.08 -17.29 -19.63
CA TYR A 103 -1.87 -18.64 -20.14
C TYR A 103 -1.45 -18.65 -21.61
N GLU A 104 -1.83 -17.63 -22.39
CA GLU A 104 -1.37 -17.47 -23.77
C GLU A 104 0.14 -17.24 -23.90
N LEU A 105 0.76 -16.50 -22.98
CA LEU A 105 2.19 -16.19 -23.01
C LEU A 105 3.04 -17.39 -22.56
N LEU A 106 2.55 -18.15 -21.58
CA LEU A 106 3.14 -19.41 -21.14
C LEU A 106 3.04 -20.50 -22.21
N ASN A 107 1.90 -20.59 -22.91
CA ASN A 107 1.73 -21.56 -23.98
C ASN A 107 2.59 -21.24 -25.22
N LYS A 108 2.89 -19.96 -25.48
CA LYS A 108 3.82 -19.55 -26.54
C LYS A 108 5.29 -19.82 -26.22
N ASN A 109 5.64 -20.03 -24.94
CA ASN A 109 7.03 -20.18 -24.49
C ASN A 109 7.17 -21.39 -23.55
N PRO A 110 7.29 -22.62 -24.09
CA PRO A 110 7.30 -23.85 -23.28
C PRO A 110 8.45 -23.90 -22.26
N LEU A 111 9.63 -23.36 -22.60
CA LEU A 111 10.76 -23.29 -21.68
C LEU A 111 10.49 -22.36 -20.48
N LEU A 112 9.83 -21.23 -20.72
CA LEU A 112 9.43 -20.30 -19.66
C LEU A 112 8.40 -20.94 -18.73
N ARG A 113 7.46 -21.70 -19.31
CA ARG A 113 6.47 -22.47 -18.55
C ARG A 113 7.13 -23.54 -17.68
N SER A 114 8.07 -24.32 -18.21
CA SER A 114 8.81 -25.32 -17.43
C SER A 114 9.61 -24.69 -16.28
N LEU A 115 10.22 -23.52 -16.52
CA LEU A 115 10.99 -22.80 -15.51
C LEU A 115 10.09 -22.28 -14.36
N ILE A 116 8.93 -21.72 -14.71
CA ILE A 116 7.96 -21.21 -13.72
C ILE A 116 7.35 -22.36 -12.92
N ASN A 117 6.95 -23.46 -13.56
CA ASN A 117 6.42 -24.63 -12.87
C ASN A 117 7.44 -25.20 -11.86
N TRP A 118 8.70 -25.35 -12.29
CA TRP A 118 9.77 -25.82 -11.40
C TRP A 118 9.97 -24.89 -10.19
N TYR A 119 9.82 -23.58 -10.38
CA TYR A 119 9.92 -22.62 -9.29
C TYR A 119 8.78 -22.76 -8.29
N GLU A 120 7.54 -22.81 -8.76
CA GLU A 120 6.35 -22.96 -7.90
C GLU A 120 6.36 -24.28 -7.12
N GLU A 121 6.87 -25.36 -7.72
CA GLU A 121 7.07 -26.66 -7.05
C GLU A 121 8.14 -26.59 -5.94
N ASN A 122 9.22 -25.84 -6.15
CA ASN A 122 10.28 -25.66 -5.16
C ASN A 122 9.93 -24.65 -4.05
N GLU A 123 9.08 -23.66 -4.34
CA GLU A 123 8.60 -22.70 -3.33
C GLU A 123 7.67 -23.40 -2.33
N ASN A 124 6.74 -24.23 -2.82
CA ASN A 124 5.79 -24.97 -2.00
C ASN A 124 6.43 -26.09 -1.15
N THR A 125 7.53 -26.68 -1.61
CA THR A 125 8.27 -27.71 -0.85
C THR A 125 9.17 -27.13 0.25
N ASN A 126 9.61 -25.88 0.13
CA ASN A 126 10.47 -25.22 1.12
C ASN A 126 9.73 -24.58 2.30
N LEU A 127 8.40 -24.44 2.24
CA LEU A 127 7.57 -23.95 3.36
C LEU A 127 7.61 -24.85 4.61
N ASN A 128 8.03 -26.11 4.47
CA ASN A 128 8.13 -27.06 5.59
C ASN A 128 9.53 -27.15 6.22
N ASN A 129 10.56 -26.49 5.66
CA ASN A 129 11.91 -26.53 6.19
C ASN A 129 12.38 -25.11 6.53
N ASN A 130 12.47 -24.81 7.83
CA ASN A 130 13.16 -23.63 8.37
C ASN A 130 14.55 -23.52 7.73
N SER A 131 14.71 -22.62 6.76
CA SER A 131 16.02 -22.22 6.28
C SER A 131 16.00 -20.76 5.83
N ASP A 132 16.44 -19.90 6.74
CA ASP A 132 16.82 -18.50 6.53
C ASP A 132 17.98 -18.31 5.52
N SER A 133 18.26 -19.26 4.65
CA SER A 133 19.37 -19.14 3.69
C SER A 133 19.15 -19.95 2.43
N LYS A 134 18.55 -19.30 1.42
CA LYS A 134 19.05 -19.23 0.03
C LYS A 134 17.92 -18.77 -0.89
N GLN A 135 17.68 -17.46 -0.92
CA GLN A 135 16.99 -16.87 -2.05
C GLN A 135 17.97 -16.91 -3.24
N SER A 136 17.90 -17.99 -4.01
CA SER A 136 18.83 -18.24 -5.11
C SER A 136 18.67 -17.15 -6.19
N PHE A 137 19.75 -16.84 -6.94
CA PHE A 137 19.66 -15.93 -8.09
C PHE A 137 18.53 -16.34 -9.04
N LEU A 138 18.31 -17.65 -9.23
CA LEU A 138 17.27 -18.18 -10.07
C LEU A 138 15.87 -17.83 -9.55
N SER A 139 15.65 -17.91 -8.23
CA SER A 139 14.41 -17.45 -7.58
C SER A 139 14.18 -15.96 -7.85
N SER A 140 15.21 -15.14 -7.61
CA SER A 140 15.13 -13.69 -7.85
C SER A 140 14.94 -13.33 -9.32
N PHE A 141 15.46 -14.15 -10.24
CA PHE A 141 15.32 -13.98 -11.68
C PHE A 141 13.91 -14.34 -12.15
N ILE A 142 13.37 -15.46 -11.68
CA ILE A 142 12.01 -15.90 -11.99
C ILE A 142 10.99 -14.93 -11.40
N ASP A 143 11.15 -14.53 -10.13
CA ASP A 143 10.31 -13.50 -9.52
C ASP A 143 10.34 -12.21 -10.33
N ASN A 144 11.51 -11.77 -10.79
CA ASN A 144 11.62 -10.54 -11.54
C ASN A 144 10.95 -10.63 -12.92
N ILE A 145 11.04 -11.77 -13.61
CA ILE A 145 10.33 -12.00 -14.88
C ILE A 145 8.82 -12.03 -14.62
N THR A 146 8.36 -12.83 -13.67
CA THR A 146 6.93 -12.99 -13.36
C THR A 146 6.30 -11.66 -12.95
N ASN A 147 6.98 -10.90 -12.09
CA ASN A 147 6.51 -9.59 -11.64
C ASN A 147 6.52 -8.54 -12.76
N ASN A 148 7.43 -8.61 -13.74
CA ASN A 148 7.41 -7.68 -14.87
C ASN A 148 6.38 -8.07 -15.92
N LEU A 149 6.13 -9.38 -16.11
CA LEU A 149 5.09 -9.86 -17.02
C LEU A 149 3.68 -9.44 -16.58
N SER A 150 3.45 -9.24 -15.29
CA SER A 150 2.17 -8.73 -14.76
C SER A 150 2.06 -7.20 -14.75
N ARG A 151 3.15 -6.45 -15.04
CA ARG A 151 3.16 -4.99 -15.04
C ARG A 151 2.90 -4.41 -16.43
N SER A 152 2.46 -3.14 -16.46
CA SER A 152 2.44 -2.38 -17.71
C SER A 152 3.88 -2.13 -18.19
N LYS A 153 4.09 -2.13 -19.52
CA LYS A 153 5.43 -1.98 -20.14
C LYS A 153 6.22 -0.74 -19.68
N ARG A 154 5.54 0.30 -19.18
CA ARG A 154 6.17 1.53 -18.68
C ARG A 154 6.71 1.42 -17.25
N ASN A 155 6.35 0.35 -16.53
CA ASN A 155 6.63 0.18 -15.10
C ASN A 155 7.45 -1.07 -14.80
N TYR A 156 8.20 -1.58 -15.78
CA TYR A 156 9.10 -2.70 -15.55
C TYR A 156 10.20 -2.30 -14.58
N GLN A 157 10.41 -3.12 -13.55
CA GLN A 157 11.49 -2.95 -12.59
C GLN A 157 12.32 -4.21 -12.52
N TYR A 158 13.61 -4.05 -12.78
CA TYR A 158 14.56 -5.15 -12.75
C TYR A 158 15.39 -5.09 -11.47
N ASN A 159 15.49 -6.23 -10.80
CA ASN A 159 16.40 -6.41 -9.68
C ASN A 159 17.84 -6.24 -10.18
N GLU A 160 18.71 -5.70 -9.33
CA GLU A 160 20.08 -5.35 -9.70
C GLU A 160 20.87 -6.57 -10.21
N SER A 161 20.71 -7.73 -9.57
CA SER A 161 21.32 -8.98 -10.01
C SER A 161 20.88 -9.39 -11.43
N VAL A 162 19.61 -9.18 -11.78
CA VAL A 162 19.05 -9.49 -13.10
C VAL A 162 19.58 -8.51 -14.15
N LYS A 163 19.71 -7.22 -13.81
CA LYS A 163 20.33 -6.22 -14.68
C LYS A 163 21.79 -6.57 -14.98
N ARG A 164 22.57 -6.96 -13.96
CA ARG A 164 23.96 -7.37 -14.12
C ARG A 164 24.10 -8.62 -14.98
N PHE A 165 23.23 -9.61 -14.78
CA PHE A 165 23.20 -10.80 -15.62
C PHE A 165 22.86 -10.48 -17.09
N ALA A 166 21.85 -9.64 -17.32
CA ALA A 166 21.49 -9.21 -18.67
C ALA A 166 22.62 -8.42 -19.35
N LEU A 167 23.31 -7.56 -18.59
CA LEU A 167 24.49 -6.86 -19.07
C LEU A 167 25.59 -7.85 -19.46
N LEU A 168 25.94 -8.81 -18.61
CA LEU A 168 26.95 -9.83 -18.93
C LEU A 168 26.59 -10.64 -20.18
N LEU A 169 25.32 -11.02 -20.35
CA LEU A 169 24.84 -11.66 -21.58
C LEU A 169 25.01 -10.76 -22.81
N TYR A 170 24.75 -9.47 -22.67
CA TYR A 170 24.93 -8.49 -23.74
C TYR A 170 26.41 -8.36 -24.16
N ILE A 171 27.32 -8.30 -23.17
CA ILE A 171 28.78 -8.31 -23.41
C ILE A 171 29.21 -9.62 -24.10
N LEU A 172 28.79 -10.77 -23.57
CA LEU A 172 29.14 -12.08 -24.11
C LEU A 172 28.56 -12.31 -25.51
N GLY A 173 27.42 -11.69 -25.82
CA GLY A 173 26.80 -11.69 -27.13
C GLY A 173 27.49 -10.80 -28.16
N GLY A 174 28.60 -10.13 -27.80
CA GLY A 174 29.41 -9.34 -28.71
C GLY A 174 28.75 -8.02 -29.15
N LYS A 175 27.73 -7.55 -28.43
CA LYS A 175 27.15 -6.23 -28.63
C LYS A 175 27.70 -5.32 -27.54
N LEU A 176 28.72 -4.54 -27.84
CA LEU A 176 29.21 -3.44 -27.01
C LEU A 176 29.83 -2.39 -27.94
#